data_AF-A0A974HV84-F1
#
_entry.id   AF-A0A974HV84-F1
#
_cell.length_a   1.000
_cell.length_b   1.000
_cell.length_c   1.000
_cell.angle_alpha   90.00
_cell.angle_beta   90.00
_cell.angle_gamma   90.00
#
_symmetry.space_group_name_H-M   'P 1'
#
loop_
_entity.id
_entity.type
_entity.pdbx_description
1 polymer ?
#
loop_
_entity_poly.entity_id
_entity_poly.type
_entity_poly.pdbx_seq_one_letter_code
_entity_poly.pdbx_strand_id
1 'polypeptide(L)'
;MVAKLSFLLVALLYFGHCSFAKKGHSSSSSSSEEKFPINKKECKVDPYVRRDCGYSGIPESECKKRNCCFDSSIPNVNFCFFSLSQDKDQCSSSKKERKSCGHSGISAKDCYSKGCCYDSSDRGGTGCFIPTVKGCMVSHKMRKDCGYPSISSKDCFSRGCCYDNSVPGTTWCYHGTK
;
A
#
# COMPACT_ATOMS: atom_id res chain seq x y z
N MET A 1 -53.36 58.28 -1.68
CA MET A 1 -53.36 59.73 -1.41
C MET A 1 -52.99 59.94 0.06
N VAL A 2 -52.08 60.80 0.51
CA VAL A 2 -50.88 61.48 -0.07
C VAL A 2 -49.87 61.58 1.10
N ALA A 3 -48.57 61.52 0.84
CA ALA A 3 -47.52 61.62 1.89
C ALA A 3 -47.17 63.07 2.27
N LYS A 4 -46.58 63.26 3.46
CA LYS A 4 -45.46 64.18 3.77
C LYS A 4 -44.87 63.80 5.15
N LEU A 5 -43.59 63.56 5.44
CA LEU A 5 -42.26 63.96 4.92
C LEU A 5 -41.61 65.12 5.72
N SER A 6 -40.53 64.81 6.46
CA SER A 6 -39.44 65.67 6.99
C SER A 6 -38.33 64.71 7.48
N PHE A 7 -37.15 64.49 6.86
CA PHE A 7 -36.03 65.33 6.37
C PHE A 7 -35.09 65.91 7.44
N LEU A 8 -33.78 65.98 7.07
CA LEU A 8 -32.60 66.54 7.79
C LEU A 8 -31.96 65.54 8.79
N LEU A 9 -30.65 65.27 8.90
CA LEU A 9 -29.37 65.64 8.22
C LEU A 9 -28.40 64.39 8.31
N VAL A 10 -27.26 64.18 7.61
CA VAL A 10 -26.55 64.89 6.53
C VAL A 10 -25.59 63.95 5.72
N ALA A 11 -25.17 64.45 4.56
CA ALA A 11 -23.99 64.19 3.70
C ALA A 11 -22.61 63.96 4.42
N LEU A 12 -21.47 63.60 3.80
CA LEU A 12 -21.06 63.07 2.48
C LEU A 12 -19.60 62.57 2.62
N LEU A 13 -19.18 61.61 1.77
CA LEU A 13 -17.79 61.34 1.35
C LEU A 13 -16.73 60.99 2.42
N TYR A 14 -16.07 59.84 2.26
CA TYR A 14 -14.62 59.82 1.96
C TYR A 14 -14.25 58.51 1.24
N PHE A 15 -13.33 58.61 0.28
CA PHE A 15 -12.85 57.48 -0.53
C PHE A 15 -11.90 56.59 0.26
N GLY A 16 -11.94 55.27 0.03
CA GLY A 16 -10.97 54.33 0.61
C GLY A 16 -11.08 52.93 0.02
N HIS A 17 -10.27 52.63 -1.01
CA HIS A 17 -10.14 51.26 -1.53
C HIS A 17 -9.46 50.35 -0.51
N CYS A 18 -10.05 49.18 -0.27
CA CYS A 18 -9.27 47.99 0.09
C CYS A 18 -9.93 46.77 -0.56
N SER A 19 -9.28 46.25 -1.61
CA SER A 19 -9.71 45.02 -2.29
C SER A 19 -9.73 43.87 -1.28
N PHE A 20 -10.90 43.32 -0.99
CA PHE A 20 -10.97 42.07 -0.23
C PHE A 20 -10.40 40.96 -1.11
N ALA A 21 -9.14 40.64 -0.86
CA ALA A 21 -8.45 39.56 -1.53
C ALA A 21 -9.28 38.28 -1.42
N LYS A 22 -9.40 37.56 -2.54
CA LYS A 22 -9.87 36.18 -2.51
C LYS A 22 -9.07 35.47 -1.44
N LYS A 23 -9.72 34.95 -0.40
CA LYS A 23 -9.17 33.80 0.34
C LYS A 23 -9.15 32.64 -0.64
N GLY A 24 -8.10 32.61 -1.48
CA GLY A 24 -7.64 31.37 -2.02
C GLY A 24 -7.41 30.47 -0.83
N HIS A 25 -8.09 29.32 -0.79
CA HIS A 25 -7.48 28.17 -0.16
C HIS A 25 -6.21 27.89 -0.95
N SER A 26 -5.12 28.53 -0.52
CA SER A 26 -3.80 27.97 -0.69
C SER A 26 -3.84 26.64 0.05
N SER A 27 -4.14 25.58 -0.71
CA SER A 27 -3.79 24.21 -0.39
C SER A 27 -2.27 24.14 -0.33
N SER A 28 -1.74 24.67 0.77
CA SER A 28 -0.33 24.76 1.07
C SER A 28 0.24 23.35 1.09
N SER A 29 1.25 23.14 0.24
CA SER A 29 2.16 21.99 0.26
C SER A 29 1.46 20.63 0.31
N SER A 30 1.23 20.07 -0.87
CA SER A 30 1.44 18.62 -1.06
C SER A 30 2.79 18.27 -0.42
N SER A 31 2.75 17.53 0.68
CA SER A 31 3.93 16.90 1.25
C SER A 31 4.40 15.86 0.26
N SER A 32 5.47 16.16 -0.48
CA SER A 32 6.20 15.15 -1.24
C SER A 32 6.64 14.07 -0.25
N GLU A 33 6.04 12.88 -0.36
CA GLU A 33 6.51 11.72 0.39
C GLU A 33 8.00 11.51 0.05
N GLU A 34 8.90 11.78 1.00
CA GLU A 34 10.29 11.35 0.87
C GLU A 34 10.32 9.84 0.94
N LYS A 35 10.14 9.25 -0.23
CA LYS A 35 10.25 7.83 -0.44
C LYS A 35 11.73 7.46 -0.42
N PHE A 36 12.24 7.23 0.79
CA PHE A 36 13.60 6.73 1.00
C PHE A 36 13.80 5.47 0.15
N PRO A 37 14.74 5.49 -0.82
CA PRO A 37 15.00 4.31 -1.65
C PRO A 37 15.57 3.20 -0.77
N ILE A 38 15.07 1.97 -0.94
CA ILE A 38 15.54 0.80 -0.18
C ILE A 38 17.07 0.72 -0.25
N ASN A 39 17.70 0.59 0.91
CA ASN A 39 19.15 0.40 1.02
C ASN A 39 19.56 -0.86 0.24
N LYS A 40 20.55 -0.78 -0.65
CA LYS A 40 20.98 -1.92 -1.49
C LYS A 40 21.34 -3.19 -0.70
N LYS A 41 21.73 -3.08 0.58
CA LYS A 41 21.99 -4.22 1.47
C LYS A 41 20.71 -5.01 1.79
N GLU A 42 19.59 -4.32 1.95
CA GLU A 42 18.26 -4.90 2.23
C GLU A 42 17.73 -5.79 1.09
N CYS A 43 18.27 -5.64 -0.12
CA CYS A 43 17.92 -6.46 -1.28
C CYS A 43 18.79 -7.70 -1.46
N LYS A 44 19.69 -8.02 -0.52
CA LYS A 44 20.50 -9.25 -0.53
C LYS A 44 19.70 -10.45 0.00
N VAL A 45 18.63 -10.80 -0.71
CA VAL A 45 17.78 -11.98 -0.45
C VAL A 45 18.15 -13.09 -1.42
N ASP A 46 18.32 -14.32 -0.92
CA ASP A 46 18.56 -15.51 -1.75
C ASP A 46 17.42 -15.66 -2.80
N PRO A 47 17.76 -15.74 -4.10
CA PRO A 47 16.81 -15.81 -5.20
C PRO A 47 15.67 -16.82 -5.04
N TYR A 48 15.94 -17.99 -4.47
CA TYR A 48 14.98 -19.10 -4.40
C TYR A 48 14.01 -18.99 -3.20
N VAL A 49 14.23 -18.03 -2.31
CA VAL A 49 13.39 -17.75 -1.12
C VAL A 49 12.81 -16.34 -1.11
N ARG A 50 12.97 -15.58 -2.20
CA ARG A 50 12.36 -14.25 -2.39
C ARG A 50 10.84 -14.33 -2.30
N ARG A 51 10.22 -13.71 -1.29
CA ARG A 51 8.77 -13.49 -1.28
C ARG A 51 8.38 -12.40 -2.27
N ASP A 52 7.43 -12.74 -3.14
CA ASP A 52 6.89 -11.86 -4.17
C ASP A 52 6.18 -10.63 -3.57
N CYS A 53 6.69 -9.45 -3.95
CA CYS A 53 6.08 -8.16 -3.61
C CYS A 53 5.27 -7.58 -4.79
N GLY A 54 5.37 -8.16 -5.98
CA GLY A 54 4.85 -7.62 -7.23
C GLY A 54 3.97 -8.61 -7.98
N TYR A 55 4.35 -8.85 -9.23
CA TYR A 55 3.78 -9.84 -10.13
C TYR A 55 4.87 -10.30 -11.12
N SER A 56 4.64 -11.44 -11.79
CA SER A 56 5.59 -11.95 -12.78
C SER A 56 5.68 -10.99 -13.98
N GLY A 57 6.89 -10.59 -14.38
CA GLY A 57 7.12 -9.66 -15.48
C GLY A 57 6.92 -8.18 -15.14
N ILE A 58 6.71 -7.81 -13.86
CA ILE A 58 6.63 -6.41 -13.42
C ILE A 58 7.87 -5.59 -13.84
N PRO A 59 7.70 -4.38 -14.40
CA PRO A 59 8.83 -3.50 -14.71
C PRO A 59 9.60 -3.07 -13.44
N GLU A 60 10.92 -2.90 -13.56
CA GLU A 60 11.77 -2.46 -12.44
C GLU A 60 11.27 -1.15 -11.81
N SER A 61 10.86 -0.19 -12.63
CA SER A 61 10.33 1.11 -12.19
C SER A 61 9.04 0.97 -11.39
N GLU A 62 8.19 -0.01 -11.72
CA GLU A 62 6.96 -0.30 -10.98
C GLU A 62 7.26 -1.06 -9.68
N CYS A 63 8.16 -2.04 -9.71
CA CYS A 63 8.61 -2.72 -8.48
C CYS A 63 9.21 -1.73 -7.48
N LYS A 64 10.07 -0.82 -7.95
CA LYS A 64 10.59 0.29 -7.13
C LYS A 64 9.47 1.23 -6.67
N LYS A 65 8.44 1.50 -7.49
CA LYS A 65 7.23 2.25 -7.07
C LYS A 65 6.43 1.57 -5.95
N ARG A 66 6.46 0.24 -5.83
CA ARG A 66 5.90 -0.52 -4.69
C ARG A 66 6.76 -0.51 -3.44
N ASN A 67 7.91 0.18 -3.48
CA ASN A 67 8.94 0.17 -2.44
C ASN A 67 9.45 -1.25 -2.17
N CYS A 68 9.86 -1.95 -3.22
CA CYS A 68 10.42 -3.30 -3.13
C CYS A 68 11.70 -3.46 -3.97
N CYS A 69 12.43 -4.54 -3.69
CA CYS A 69 13.69 -4.88 -4.35
C CYS A 69 13.43 -5.48 -5.72
N PHE A 70 14.26 -5.12 -6.70
CA PHE A 70 14.20 -5.66 -8.06
C PHE A 70 15.54 -6.29 -8.47
N ASP A 71 15.48 -7.51 -9.01
CA ASP A 71 16.59 -8.19 -9.67
C ASP A 71 16.05 -9.28 -10.62
N SER A 72 16.19 -9.04 -11.92
CA SER A 72 15.81 -9.96 -13.01
C SER A 72 17.01 -10.69 -13.63
N SER A 73 18.19 -10.67 -13.01
CA SER A 73 19.39 -11.32 -13.56
C SER A 73 19.36 -12.85 -13.48
N ILE A 74 18.41 -13.40 -12.71
CA ILE A 74 18.25 -14.83 -12.44
C ILE A 74 16.86 -15.26 -12.91
N PRO A 75 16.73 -16.24 -13.82
CA PRO A 75 15.43 -16.68 -14.34
C PRO A 75 14.66 -17.54 -13.32
N ASN A 76 13.35 -17.69 -13.54
CA ASN A 76 12.46 -18.59 -12.79
C ASN A 76 12.37 -18.32 -11.26
N VAL A 77 12.64 -17.09 -10.83
CA VAL A 77 12.48 -16.59 -9.46
C VAL A 77 11.68 -15.29 -9.44
N ASN A 78 11.26 -14.83 -8.25
CA ASN A 78 10.55 -13.56 -8.13
C ASN A 78 11.51 -12.38 -8.36
N PHE A 79 11.32 -11.65 -9.47
CA PHE A 79 12.17 -10.49 -9.80
C PHE A 79 11.87 -9.28 -8.91
N CYS A 80 10.61 -9.11 -8.50
CA CYS A 80 10.19 -8.10 -7.53
C CYS A 80 9.86 -8.74 -6.19
N PHE A 81 10.60 -8.38 -5.15
CA PHE A 81 10.56 -9.08 -3.88
C PHE A 81 10.67 -8.13 -2.68
N PHE A 82 10.15 -8.58 -1.54
CA PHE A 82 10.30 -7.85 -0.29
C PHE A 82 11.77 -7.78 0.11
N SER A 83 12.17 -6.62 0.65
CA SER A 83 13.44 -6.46 1.36
C SER A 83 13.55 -7.34 2.60
N LEU A 84 14.76 -7.56 3.10
CA LEU A 84 15.03 -8.31 4.33
C LEU A 84 14.22 -7.80 5.54
N SER A 85 14.17 -6.49 5.77
CA SER A 85 13.34 -5.88 6.82
C SER A 85 11.83 -6.12 6.61
N GLN A 86 11.30 -5.84 5.41
CA GLN A 86 9.88 -6.08 5.11
C GLN A 86 9.48 -7.56 5.23
N ASP A 87 10.37 -8.48 4.85
CA ASP A 87 10.12 -9.92 4.96
C ASP A 87 10.13 -10.36 6.43
N LYS A 88 11.16 -9.93 7.17
CA LYS A 88 11.27 -10.17 8.62
C LYS A 88 10.05 -9.66 9.37
N ASP A 89 9.61 -8.42 9.13
CA ASP A 89 8.46 -7.83 9.79
C ASP A 89 7.17 -8.64 9.55
N GLN A 90 7.03 -9.20 8.34
CA GLN A 90 5.88 -10.03 7.95
C GLN A 90 5.97 -11.48 8.46
N CYS A 91 7.17 -11.99 8.73
CA CYS A 91 7.42 -13.40 9.07
C CYS A 91 7.86 -13.64 10.53
N SER A 92 7.89 -12.62 11.38
CA SER A 92 8.33 -12.72 12.79
C SER A 92 7.27 -13.26 13.78
N SER A 93 6.14 -13.79 13.31
CA SER A 93 5.06 -14.33 14.17
C SER A 93 5.52 -15.54 14.99
N SER A 94 5.10 -15.63 16.26
CA SER A 94 5.50 -16.74 17.13
C SER A 94 4.87 -18.06 16.68
N LYS A 95 5.55 -19.18 16.97
CA LYS A 95 5.12 -20.53 16.53
C LYS A 95 3.67 -20.88 16.89
N LYS A 96 3.14 -20.34 18.00
CA LYS A 96 1.76 -20.59 18.47
C LYS A 96 0.70 -19.79 17.70
N GLU A 97 1.07 -18.68 17.07
CA GLU A 97 0.15 -17.78 16.35
C GLU A 97 0.10 -18.07 14.84
N ARG A 98 1.11 -18.79 14.33
CA ARG A 98 1.24 -19.15 12.91
C ARG A 98 0.07 -20.01 12.43
N LYS A 99 -0.59 -19.52 11.38
CA LYS A 99 -1.63 -20.25 10.65
C LYS A 99 -1.02 -20.89 9.40
N SER A 100 -1.34 -22.16 9.11
CA SER A 100 -0.76 -22.88 7.98
C SER A 100 -1.04 -22.20 6.64
N CYS A 101 -0.04 -22.21 5.76
CA CYS A 101 -0.13 -21.78 4.37
C CYS A 101 0.39 -22.85 3.39
N GLY A 102 0.13 -24.12 3.70
CA GLY A 102 0.55 -25.23 2.85
C GLY A 102 0.14 -26.58 3.40
N HIS A 103 0.82 -27.62 2.93
CA HIS A 103 0.72 -28.97 3.46
C HIS A 103 1.98 -29.30 4.29
N SER A 104 1.91 -30.39 5.07
CA SER A 104 3.10 -30.92 5.76
C SER A 104 4.19 -31.28 4.75
N GLY A 105 5.45 -30.99 5.08
CA GLY A 105 6.60 -31.27 4.20
C GLY A 105 6.74 -30.37 2.96
N ILE A 106 5.95 -29.28 2.83
CA ILE A 106 6.13 -28.30 1.75
C ILE A 106 7.54 -27.72 1.74
N SER A 107 8.12 -27.55 0.55
CA SER A 107 9.45 -26.93 0.39
C SER A 107 9.41 -25.44 0.71
N ALA A 108 10.56 -24.86 1.07
CA ALA A 108 10.69 -23.41 1.25
C ALA A 108 10.25 -22.66 -0.02
N LYS A 109 10.77 -23.08 -1.19
CA LYS A 109 10.44 -22.51 -2.50
C LYS A 109 8.93 -22.51 -2.78
N ASP A 110 8.23 -23.60 -2.48
CA ASP A 110 6.79 -23.73 -2.73
C ASP A 110 5.93 -22.98 -1.71
N CYS A 111 6.44 -22.78 -0.49
CA CYS A 111 5.84 -21.88 0.48
C CYS A 111 5.93 -20.41 0.02
N TYR A 112 7.13 -20.00 -0.41
CA TYR A 112 7.37 -18.64 -0.89
C TYR A 112 6.67 -18.36 -2.23
N SER A 113 6.49 -19.37 -3.09
CA SER A 113 5.73 -19.21 -4.34
C SER A 113 4.25 -18.92 -4.10
N LYS A 114 3.68 -19.38 -2.97
CA LYS A 114 2.35 -19.01 -2.44
C LYS A 114 2.30 -17.61 -1.79
N GLY A 115 3.44 -16.94 -1.64
CA GLY A 115 3.56 -15.63 -0.95
C GLY A 115 3.72 -15.73 0.57
N CYS A 116 3.90 -16.95 1.10
CA CYS A 116 3.88 -17.24 2.52
C CYS A 116 5.26 -17.37 3.15
N CYS A 117 5.33 -17.24 4.47
CA CYS A 117 6.56 -17.28 5.26
C CYS A 117 6.99 -18.72 5.52
N TYR A 118 8.30 -18.97 5.51
CA TYR A 118 8.88 -20.27 5.82
C TYR A 118 9.86 -20.19 7.01
N ASP A 119 9.83 -21.19 7.87
CA ASP A 119 10.75 -21.35 9.01
C ASP A 119 11.22 -22.82 9.10
N SER A 120 12.44 -23.07 8.63
CA SER A 120 13.08 -24.39 8.65
C SER A 120 13.46 -24.88 10.06
N SER A 121 13.40 -24.02 11.09
CA SER A 121 13.62 -24.40 12.48
C SER A 121 12.37 -25.02 13.13
N ASP A 122 11.21 -24.96 12.47
CA ASP A 122 9.94 -25.43 13.03
C ASP A 122 9.67 -26.92 12.79
N ARG A 123 10.61 -27.76 13.24
CA ARG A 123 10.52 -29.23 13.20
C ARG A 123 9.35 -29.71 14.09
N GLY A 124 8.24 -30.07 13.46
CA GLY A 124 7.00 -30.51 14.12
C GLY A 124 5.91 -29.43 14.23
N GLY A 125 6.17 -28.20 13.75
CA GLY A 125 5.21 -27.10 13.74
C GLY A 125 4.77 -26.69 12.33
N THR A 126 4.26 -25.47 12.23
CA THR A 126 3.76 -24.89 10.97
C THR A 126 4.90 -24.21 10.24
N GLY A 127 5.79 -25.02 9.63
CA GLY A 127 6.97 -24.54 8.91
C GLY A 127 6.66 -23.60 7.74
N CYS A 128 5.48 -23.70 7.12
CA CYS A 128 4.98 -22.75 6.12
C CYS A 128 3.70 -22.08 6.60
N PHE A 129 3.72 -20.76 6.77
CA PHE A 129 2.68 -20.01 7.47
C PHE A 129 2.28 -18.69 6.79
N ILE A 130 1.05 -18.25 7.08
CA ILE A 130 0.50 -16.99 6.58
C ILE A 130 1.29 -15.81 7.20
N PRO A 131 1.77 -14.85 6.39
CA PRO A 131 2.49 -13.67 6.91
C PRO A 131 1.58 -12.78 7.77
N THR A 132 2.13 -12.23 8.84
CA THR A 132 1.54 -11.11 9.58
C THR A 132 1.90 -9.80 8.87
N VAL A 133 1.21 -9.55 7.76
CA VAL A 133 1.28 -8.28 7.04
C VAL A 133 0.84 -7.11 7.92
N LYS A 134 1.27 -5.88 7.59
CA LYS A 134 0.78 -4.62 8.15
C LYS A 134 0.26 -3.73 7.03
N GLY A 135 -0.87 -3.06 7.23
CA GLY A 135 -1.49 -2.20 6.23
C GLY A 135 -1.77 -2.95 4.92
N CYS A 136 -1.34 -2.38 3.80
CA CYS A 136 -1.64 -2.87 2.45
C CYS A 136 -0.57 -3.77 1.81
N MET A 137 0.47 -4.17 2.55
CA MET A 137 1.59 -4.99 2.03
C MET A 137 1.22 -6.48 1.88
N VAL A 138 0.13 -6.77 1.16
CA VAL A 138 -0.38 -8.12 0.92
C VAL A 138 -0.04 -8.56 -0.51
N SER A 139 0.75 -9.63 -0.65
CA SER A 139 1.02 -10.28 -1.95
C SER A 139 -0.29 -10.63 -2.65
N HIS A 140 -0.38 -10.42 -3.96
CA HIS A 140 -1.61 -10.60 -4.74
C HIS A 140 -2.22 -12.01 -4.59
N LYS A 141 -1.38 -13.01 -4.34
CA LYS A 141 -1.74 -14.42 -4.12
C LYS A 141 -2.48 -14.69 -2.81
N MET A 142 -2.37 -13.77 -1.84
CA MET A 142 -2.91 -13.88 -0.49
C MET A 142 -4.02 -12.85 -0.20
N ARG A 143 -4.41 -12.05 -1.20
CA ARG A 143 -5.46 -11.04 -1.06
C ARG A 143 -6.82 -11.70 -0.83
N LYS A 144 -7.53 -11.20 0.17
CA LYS A 144 -8.95 -11.51 0.41
C LYS A 144 -9.78 -10.35 -0.09
N ASP A 145 -10.76 -10.63 -0.92
CA ASP A 145 -11.66 -9.62 -1.48
C ASP A 145 -12.35 -8.81 -0.38
N CYS A 146 -12.41 -7.49 -0.59
CA CYS A 146 -13.14 -6.54 0.25
C CYS A 146 -14.07 -5.64 -0.59
N GLY A 147 -14.28 -5.96 -1.86
CA GLY A 147 -14.91 -5.08 -2.84
C GLY A 147 -16.16 -5.68 -3.48
N TYR A 148 -16.29 -5.39 -4.76
CA TYR A 148 -17.25 -5.94 -5.72
C TYR A 148 -16.67 -5.73 -7.13
N PRO A 149 -17.19 -6.40 -8.18
CA PRO A 149 -16.69 -6.25 -9.53
C PRO A 149 -16.64 -4.78 -9.98
N SER A 150 -15.53 -4.37 -10.59
CA SER A 150 -15.29 -2.99 -11.07
C SER A 150 -15.35 -1.87 -10.01
N ILE A 151 -15.18 -2.19 -8.72
CA ILE A 151 -15.07 -1.19 -7.65
C ILE A 151 -13.96 -0.17 -7.93
N SER A 152 -14.25 1.12 -7.71
CA SER A 152 -13.25 2.18 -7.87
C SER A 152 -12.23 2.18 -6.73
N SER A 153 -11.03 2.71 -6.99
CA SER A 153 -10.00 2.89 -5.97
C SER A 153 -10.50 3.71 -4.78
N LYS A 154 -11.25 4.79 -5.06
CA LYS A 154 -11.87 5.66 -4.05
C LYS A 154 -12.83 4.89 -3.15
N ASP A 155 -13.76 4.12 -3.74
CA ASP A 155 -14.77 3.39 -2.97
C ASP A 155 -14.15 2.25 -2.15
N CYS A 156 -13.10 1.61 -2.67
CA CYS A 156 -12.32 0.63 -1.92
C CYS A 156 -11.67 1.24 -0.67
N PHE A 157 -11.02 2.40 -0.81
CA PHE A 157 -10.44 3.11 0.33
C PHE A 157 -11.52 3.61 1.31
N SER A 158 -12.68 4.07 0.83
CA SER A 158 -13.82 4.43 1.67
C SER A 158 -14.39 3.26 2.48
N ARG A 159 -14.18 2.02 2.04
CA ARG A 159 -14.51 0.79 2.80
C ARG A 159 -13.44 0.41 3.83
N GLY A 160 -12.39 1.21 3.99
CA GLY A 160 -11.27 0.93 4.89
C GLY A 160 -10.36 -0.21 4.41
N CYS A 161 -10.33 -0.45 3.09
CA CYS A 161 -9.57 -1.53 2.46
C CYS A 161 -8.51 -1.01 1.50
N CYS A 162 -7.64 -1.92 1.07
CA CYS A 162 -6.48 -1.62 0.25
C CYS A 162 -6.81 -1.81 -1.23
N TYR A 163 -6.29 -0.92 -2.07
CA TYR A 163 -6.46 -0.99 -3.52
C TYR A 163 -5.12 -1.12 -4.24
N ASP A 164 -4.97 -2.12 -5.10
CA ASP A 164 -3.82 -2.27 -6.01
C ASP A 164 -4.23 -3.05 -7.27
N ASN A 165 -4.37 -2.32 -8.38
CA ASN A 165 -4.75 -2.83 -9.70
C ASN A 165 -3.56 -3.17 -10.62
N SER A 166 -2.32 -3.07 -10.13
CA SER A 166 -1.10 -3.41 -10.90
C SER A 166 -1.04 -4.85 -11.42
N VAL A 167 -1.79 -5.77 -10.81
CA VAL A 167 -1.81 -7.19 -11.19
C VAL A 167 -3.16 -7.54 -11.84
N PRO A 168 -3.24 -7.65 -13.18
CA PRO A 168 -4.46 -8.02 -13.88
C PRO A 168 -4.98 -9.40 -13.42
N GLY A 169 -6.31 -9.59 -13.45
CA GLY A 169 -6.93 -10.87 -13.10
C GLY A 169 -6.85 -11.26 -11.62
N THR A 170 -6.49 -10.33 -10.73
CA THR A 170 -6.45 -10.56 -9.27
C THR A 170 -7.41 -9.66 -8.51
N THR A 171 -7.61 -9.95 -7.23
CA THR A 171 -8.33 -9.07 -6.31
C THR A 171 -7.65 -7.71 -6.18
N TRP A 172 -8.25 -6.67 -6.77
CA TRP A 172 -7.76 -5.30 -6.70
C TRP A 172 -8.15 -4.58 -5.42
N CYS A 173 -9.36 -4.80 -4.90
CA CYS A 173 -9.80 -4.27 -3.61
C CYS A 173 -9.78 -5.38 -2.55
N TYR A 174 -8.89 -5.27 -1.56
CA TYR A 174 -8.61 -6.35 -0.63
C TYR A 174 -8.49 -5.88 0.82
N HIS A 175 -8.72 -6.82 1.73
CA HIS A 175 -8.43 -6.63 3.15
C HIS A 175 -6.91 -6.51 3.36
N GLY A 176 -6.48 -5.33 3.83
CA GLY A 176 -5.24 -5.18 4.57
C GLY A 176 -5.40 -5.60 6.03
N THR A 177 -4.35 -5.38 6.81
CA THR A 177 -4.35 -5.53 8.27
C THR A 177 -4.20 -4.17 8.95
N LYS A 178 -4.75 -4.05 10.15
CA LYS A 178 -4.60 -2.87 11.01
C LYS A 178 -3.45 -3.07 11.99
#